data_AF-A0A2V8R115-F1
#
_entry.id   AF-A0A2V8R115-F1
#
_cell.length_a   1.000
_cell.length_b   1.000
_cell.length_c   1.000
_cell.angle_alpha   90.00
_cell.angle_beta   90.00
_cell.angle_gamma   90.00
#
_symmetry.space_group_name_H-M   'P 1'
#
loop_
_entity.id
_entity.type
_entity.pdbx_description
1 polymer ?
#
loop_
_entity_poly.entity_id
_entity_poly.type
_entity_poly.pdbx_seq_one_letter_code
_entity_poly.pdbx_strand_id
1 'polypeptide(L)' 'MDCARSIELLSEYSAGSLGEDESIFIRTHLSACLDCHSVFQDLKLIVETAAALRSENGIAYPDEEVLWQRVSVRRIVH' A
#
# COMPACT_ATOMS: atom_id res chain seq x y z
N MET A 1 2.56 22.61 6.25
CA MET A 1 1.85 21.77 5.27
C MET A 1 0.37 21.96 5.47
N ASP A 2 -0.39 22.14 4.38
CA ASP A 2 -1.85 22.18 4.41
C ASP A 2 -2.44 20.75 4.33
N CYS A 3 -3.73 20.64 4.63
CA CYS A 3 -4.41 19.34 4.66
C CYS A 3 -4.43 18.65 3.29
N ALA A 4 -4.57 19.40 2.19
CA ALA A 4 -4.63 18.83 0.84
C ALA A 4 -3.32 18.11 0.50
N ARG A 5 -2.19 18.79 0.73
CA ARG A 5 -0.87 18.21 0.53
C ARG A 5 -0.59 17.05 1.49
N SER A 6 -1.08 17.14 2.73
CA SER A 6 -0.94 16.03 3.68
C SER A 6 -1.67 14.78 3.18
N ILE A 7 -2.89 14.92 2.67
CA ILE A 7 -3.71 13.82 2.18
C ILE A 7 -3.06 13.12 0.98
N GLU A 8 -2.50 13.88 0.04
CA GLU A 8 -1.80 13.35 -1.14
C GLU A 8 -0.64 12.41 -0.76
N LEU A 9 0.05 12.69 0.34
CA LEU A 9 1.26 11.98 0.75
C LEU A 9 1.00 10.80 1.71
N LEU A 10 -0.24 10.58 2.17
CA LEU A 10 -0.52 9.56 3.21
C LEU A 10 -0.19 8.14 2.76
N SER A 11 -0.39 7.80 1.49
CA SER A 11 -0.07 6.47 0.96
C SER A 11 1.43 6.19 0.97
N GLU A 12 2.23 7.17 0.52
CA GLU A 12 3.69 7.07 0.50
C GLU A 12 4.27 7.09 1.92
N TYR A 13 3.68 7.90 2.80
CA TYR A 13 4.02 7.90 4.23
C TYR A 13 3.75 6.54 4.87
N SER A 14 2.57 5.96 4.61
CA SER A 14 2.21 4.63 5.10
C SER A 14 3.10 3.53 4.54
N ALA A 15 3.58 3.68 3.30
CA ALA A 15 4.49 2.73 2.65
C ALA A 15 5.96 2.93 3.07
N GLY A 16 6.28 3.99 3.81
CA GLY A 16 7.65 4.33 4.20
C GLY A 16 8.54 4.76 3.02
N SER A 17 7.93 5.23 1.93
CA SER A 17 8.64 5.62 0.70
C SER A 17 8.93 7.12 0.58
N LEU A 18 8.44 7.92 1.53
CA LEU A 18 8.73 9.35 1.60
C LEU A 18 10.17 9.63 2.05
N GLY A 19 10.68 10.78 1.64
CA GLY A 19 11.91 11.32 2.22
C GLY A 19 11.76 11.59 3.72
N GLU A 20 12.89 11.69 4.42
CA GLU A 20 12.91 11.91 5.88
C GLU A 20 12.21 13.24 6.26
N ASP A 21 12.51 14.31 5.54
CA ASP A 21 11.91 15.63 5.77
C ASP A 21 10.39 15.59 5.60
N GLU A 22 9.90 14.99 4.52
CA GLU A 22 8.47 14.86 4.24
C GLU A 22 7.77 13.99 5.30
N SER A 23 8.43 12.91 5.73
CA SER A 23 7.94 12.04 6.81
C SER A 23 7.81 12.79 8.14
N ILE A 24 8.75 13.68 8.45
CA ILE A 24 8.67 14.54 9.63
C ILE A 24 7.48 15.51 9.50
N PHE A 25 7.34 16.18 8.36
CA PHE A 25 6.24 17.13 8.15
C PHE A 25 4.86 16.47 8.25
N ILE A 26 4.68 15.29 7.65
CA ILE A 26 3.43 14.53 7.74
C ILE A 26 3.17 14.11 9.19
N ARG A 27 4.17 13.53 9.87
CA ARG A 27 4.02 13.12 11.28
C ARG A 27 3.62 14.30 12.17
N THR A 28 4.25 15.45 12.00
CA THR A 28 3.90 16.66 12.75
C THR A 28 2.47 17.12 12.41
N HIS A 29 2.08 17.14 11.15
CA HIS A 29 0.71 17.52 10.75
C HIS A 29 -0.35 16.57 11.34
N LEU A 30 -0.14 15.25 11.25
CA LEU A 30 -1.04 14.23 11.81
C LEU A 30 -1.16 14.31 13.35
N SER A 31 -0.17 14.88 14.04
CA SER A 31 -0.25 15.11 15.49
C SER A 31 -1.11 16.32 15.87
N ALA A 32 -1.29 17.26 14.94
CA ALA A 32 -1.96 18.53 15.18
C ALA A 32 -3.33 18.67 14.48
N CYS A 33 -3.60 17.87 13.44
CA CYS A 33 -4.83 17.90 12.66
C CYS A 33 -5.61 16.59 12.82
N LEU A 34 -6.72 16.64 13.58
CA LEU A 34 -7.56 15.48 13.85
C LEU A 34 -8.22 14.91 12.57
N ASP A 35 -8.59 15.77 11.63
CA ASP A 35 -9.23 15.34 10.38
C ASP A 35 -8.27 14.51 9.53
N CYS A 36 -7.04 15.01 9.29
CA CYS A 36 -6.01 14.27 8.57
C CYS A 36 -5.58 13.01 9.34
N HIS A 37 -5.55 13.06 10.67
CA HIS A 37 -5.31 11.87 11.50
C HIS A 37 -6.38 10.79 11.26
N SER A 38 -7.64 11.18 11.22
CA SER A 38 -8.76 10.26 11.02
C SER A 38 -8.70 9.61 9.64
N VAL A 39 -8.43 10.40 8.59
CA VAL A 39 -8.21 9.89 7.22
C VAL A 39 -7.04 8.90 7.17
N PHE A 40 -5.96 9.17 7.89
CA PHE A 40 -4.83 8.25 7.96
C PHE A 40 -5.17 6.93 8.67
N GLN A 41 -5.96 6.97 9.74
CA GLN A 41 -6.44 5.75 10.41
C GLN A 41 -7.35 4.93 9.49
N ASP A 42 -8.25 5.58 8.75
CA ASP A 42 -9.11 4.91 7.77
C ASP A 42 -8.29 4.22 6.67
N LEU A 43 -7.26 4.90 6.14
CA LEU A 43 -6.33 4.31 5.18
C LEU A 43 -5.67 3.05 5.75
N LYS A 44 -5.14 3.11 6.98
CA LYS A 44 -4.51 1.96 7.63
C LYS A 44 -5.49 0.81 7.80
N LEU A 45 -6.70 1.09 8.28
CA LEU A 45 -7.75 0.09 8.47
C LEU A 45 -8.11 -0.62 7.17
N ILE A 46 -8.24 0.13 6.07
CA ILE A 46 -8.53 -0.42 4.74
C ILE A 46 -7.41 -1.38 4.30
N VAL A 47 -6.14 -0.95 4.44
CA VAL A 47 -4.98 -1.77 4.04
C VAL A 47 -4.87 -3.04 4.88
N GLU A 48 -5.03 -2.92 6.20
CA GLU A 48 -4.99 -4.05 7.15
C GLU A 48 -6.13 -5.03 6.87
N THR A 49 -7.35 -4.54 6.65
CA THR A 49 -8.52 -5.36 6.31
C THR A 49 -8.31 -6.08 4.97
N ALA A 50 -7.82 -5.38 3.94
CA ALA A 50 -7.52 -6.00 2.66
C ALA A 50 -6.43 -7.09 2.78
N ALA A 51 -5.43 -6.88 3.64
CA ALA A 51 -4.40 -7.88 3.92
C ALA A 51 -4.99 -9.11 4.64
N ALA A 52 -5.84 -8.91 5.64
CA ALA A 52 -6.52 -10.00 6.35
C ALA A 52 -7.42 -10.82 5.42
N LEU A 53 -8.23 -10.16 4.58
CA LEU A 53 -9.09 -10.83 3.60
C LEU A 53 -8.29 -11.65 2.58
N ARG A 54 -7.12 -11.14 2.14
CA ARG A 54 -6.20 -11.93 1.30
C ARG A 54 -5.65 -13.15 2.03
N SER A 55 -5.40 -13.05 3.34
CA SER A 55 -4.92 -14.19 4.13
C SER A 55 -6.00 -15.25 4.35
N GLU A 56 -7.26 -14.84 4.57
CA GLU A 56 -8.37 -15.74 4.93
C GLU A 56 -9.07 -16.35 3.70
N ASN A 57 -9.25 -15.56 2.64
CA ASN A 57 -10.01 -15.93 1.44
C ASN A 57 -9.17 -15.82 0.16
N GLY A 58 -7.87 -15.60 0.26
CA GLY A 58 -7.00 -15.48 -0.89
C GLY A 58 -6.98 -16.77 -1.68
N ILE A 59 -7.43 -16.70 -2.94
CA ILE A 59 -6.83 -17.54 -3.98
C ILE A 59 -5.35 -17.20 -3.88
N ALA A 60 -4.53 -18.12 -3.35
CA ALA A 60 -3.08 -17.92 -3.32
C ALA A 60 -2.69 -17.51 -4.74
N TYR A 61 -2.25 -16.26 -4.90
CA TYR A 61 -1.93 -15.76 -6.22
C TYR A 61 -0.87 -16.71 -6.77
N PRO A 62 -1.18 -17.44 -7.86
CA PRO A 62 -0.31 -18.49 -8.32
C PRO A 62 1.06 -17.89 -8.59
N ASP A 63 2.10 -18.60 -8.18
CA ASP A 63 3.46 -18.20 -8.46
C ASP A 63 3.59 -17.92 -9.96
N GLU A 64 3.75 -16.63 -10.31
CA GLU A 64 3.80 -16.18 -11.69
C GLU A 64 4.96 -16.83 -12.43
N GLU A 65 6.09 -17.05 -11.75
CA GLU A 65 7.26 -17.69 -12.34
C GLU A 65 6.91 -19.13 -12.75
N VAL A 66 6.19 -19.85 -11.88
CA VAL A 66 5.68 -21.20 -12.18
C VAL A 66 4.64 -21.16 -13.31
N LEU A 67 3.79 -20.13 -13.38
CA LEU A 67 2.84 -19.97 -14.47
C LEU A 67 3.54 -19.69 -15.81
N TRP A 68 4.49 -18.75 -15.83
CA TRP A 68 5.24 -18.37 -17.02
C TRP A 68 6.08 -19.52 -17.54
N GLN A 69 6.69 -20.33 -16.67
CA GLN A 69 7.37 -21.57 -17.03
C GLN A 69 6.41 -22.57 -17.71
N ARG A 70 5.18 -22.74 -17.20
CA ARG A 70 4.19 -23.65 -17.81
C ARG A 70 3.73 -23.19 -19.19
N VAL A 71 3.58 -21.88 -19.40
CA VAL A 71 3.19 -21.30 -20.70
C VAL A 71 4.32 -21.43 -21.72
N SER A 72 5.56 -21.21 -21.29
CA SER A 72 6.73 -21.26 -22.18
C SER A 72 7.15 -22.69 -22.55
N VAL A 73 6.98 -23.68 -21.66
CA VAL A 73 7.24 -25.10 -21.96
C VAL A 73 6.32 -25.68 -23.04
N ARG A 74 5.11 -25.14 -23.22
CA ARG A 74 4.20 -25.56 -24.29
C ARG A 74 4.53 -24.97 -25.67
N ARG A 75 5.52 -24.08 -25.76
CA ARG A 75 6.02 -23.56 -27.03
C ARG A 75 7.10 -24.51 -27.57
N ILE A 76 6.72 -25.74 -27.92
CA ILE A 76 7.51 -26.54 -28.86
C ILE A 76 7.38 -25.79 -30.19
N VAL A 77 8.38 -24.96 -30.47
CA VAL A 77 8.56 -24.34 -31.79
C VAL A 77 8.93 -25.50 -32.72
N HIS A 78 7.97 -25.87 -33.57
CA HIS A 78 8.17 -26.82 -34.65
C HIS A 78 8.29 -26.09 -35.97
#